data_AF-A0A376MMP8-F1
#
_entry.id   AF-A0A376MMP8-F1
#
_cell.length_a   1.000
_cell.length_b   1.000
_cell.length_c   1.000
_cell.angle_alpha   90.00
_cell.angle_beta   90.00
_cell.angle_gamma   90.00
#
_symmetry.space_group_name_H-M   'P 1'
#
loop_
_entity.id
_entity.type
_entity.pdbx_description
1 polymer ?
#
loop_
_entity_poly.entity_id
_entity_poly.type
_entity_poly.pdbx_seq_one_letter_code
_entity_poly.pdbx_strand_id
1 'polypeptide(L)'
;MAGRHAAKLAAVYDRSNTQVRSFTYDDKYRGRMVAHRHTGRPEIRYRYDSDGRVTEQLNPAGLSYTYQYEKDHITITDSLDRREVLHTQGEGGLKRVVKKEHAGRQRHAESV
;
A
#
# COMPACT_ATOMS: atom_id res chain seq x y z
N MET A 1 -9.98 -28.70 -12.85
CA MET A 1 -10.06 -27.36 -12.24
C MET A 1 -8.85 -27.16 -11.32
N ALA A 2 -7.78 -26.54 -11.80
CA ALA A 2 -6.58 -26.29 -11.01
C ALA A 2 -6.59 -24.84 -10.52
N GLY A 3 -6.79 -24.64 -9.21
CA GLY A 3 -6.65 -23.33 -8.58
C GLY A 3 -5.17 -22.92 -8.59
N ARG A 4 -4.85 -21.78 -9.20
CA ARG A 4 -3.53 -21.15 -9.04
C ARG A 4 -3.40 -20.71 -7.58
N HIS A 5 -2.67 -21.47 -6.78
CA HIS A 5 -2.23 -21.02 -5.46
C HIS A 5 -1.09 -20.01 -5.65
N ALA A 6 -1.32 -18.74 -5.28
CA ALA A 6 -0.23 -17.79 -5.16
C ALA A 6 0.61 -18.16 -3.93
N ALA A 7 1.88 -18.50 -4.13
CA ALA A 7 2.82 -18.72 -3.03
C ALA A 7 3.00 -17.43 -2.22
N LYS A 8 2.86 -17.49 -0.90
CA LYS A 8 3.15 -16.37 0.02
C LYS A 8 4.66 -16.32 0.28
N LEU A 9 5.29 -15.18 0.01
CA LEU A 9 6.73 -15.01 0.23
C LEU A 9 6.99 -14.67 1.71
N ALA A 10 7.57 -15.59 2.48
CA ALA A 10 7.80 -15.36 3.92
C ALA A 10 8.99 -14.41 4.19
N ALA A 11 10.07 -14.58 3.43
CA ALA A 11 11.30 -13.80 3.59
C ALA A 11 12.07 -13.69 2.27
N VAL A 12 12.91 -12.66 2.17
CA VAL A 12 13.91 -12.50 1.11
C VAL A 12 15.29 -12.54 1.76
N TYR A 13 16.18 -13.31 1.16
CA TYR A 13 17.58 -13.45 1.54
C TYR A 13 18.48 -12.86 0.45
N ASP A 14 19.59 -12.24 0.84
CA ASP A 14 20.63 -11.81 -0.09
C ASP A 14 21.58 -12.96 -0.46
N ARG A 15 22.61 -12.66 -1.26
CA ARG A 15 23.59 -13.65 -1.74
C ARG A 15 24.46 -14.26 -0.63
N SER A 16 24.53 -13.62 0.54
CA SER A 16 25.25 -14.12 1.72
C SER A 16 24.37 -15.01 2.61
N ASN A 17 23.14 -15.28 2.17
CA ASN A 17 22.11 -15.96 2.96
C ASN A 17 21.65 -15.16 4.19
N THR A 18 21.83 -13.84 4.17
CA THR A 18 21.30 -12.95 5.21
C THR A 18 19.87 -12.56 4.86
N GLN A 19 18.95 -12.71 5.80
CA GLN A 19 17.58 -12.24 5.62
C GLN A 19 17.59 -10.71 5.51
N VAL A 20 16.98 -10.16 4.46
CA VAL A 20 16.89 -8.72 4.19
C VAL A 20 15.46 -8.17 4.25
N ARG A 21 14.46 -9.06 4.17
CA ARG A 21 13.05 -8.71 4.29
C ARG A 21 12.23 -9.86 4.87
N SER A 22 11.24 -9.55 5.71
CA SER A 22 10.16 -10.47 6.11
C SER A 22 8.78 -9.91 5.79
N PHE A 23 7.82 -10.81 5.69
CA PHE A 23 6.42 -10.53 5.45
C PHE A 23 5.54 -11.33 6.40
N THR A 24 4.54 -10.67 6.94
CA THR A 24 3.52 -11.29 7.79
C THR A 24 2.21 -11.25 7.03
N TYR A 25 1.49 -12.38 7.02
CA TYR A 25 0.21 -12.51 6.32
C TYR A 25 -0.92 -12.77 7.31
N ASP A 26 -2.11 -12.35 6.92
CA ASP A 26 -3.35 -12.65 7.63
C ASP A 26 -3.65 -14.16 7.54
N ASP A 27 -3.97 -14.74 8.69
CA ASP A 27 -4.33 -16.16 8.83
C ASP A 27 -5.77 -16.42 8.38
N LYS A 28 -6.67 -15.45 8.57
CA LYS A 28 -8.09 -15.53 8.20
C LYS A 28 -8.29 -15.23 6.71
N TYR A 29 -7.60 -14.23 6.18
CA TYR A 29 -7.71 -13.82 4.78
C TYR A 29 -6.48 -14.24 3.98
N ARG A 30 -6.55 -15.42 3.35
CA ARG A 30 -5.45 -15.98 2.56
C ARG A 30 -4.91 -14.98 1.53
N GLY A 31 -3.61 -14.74 1.60
CA GLY A 31 -2.85 -13.91 0.65
C GLY A 31 -2.71 -12.44 1.07
N ARG A 32 -3.45 -11.99 2.09
CA ARG A 32 -3.39 -10.61 2.59
C ARG A 32 -2.14 -10.40 3.43
N MET A 33 -1.22 -9.54 3.00
CA MET A 33 -0.01 -9.18 3.75
C MET A 33 -0.34 -8.12 4.80
N VAL A 34 -0.24 -8.42 6.09
CA VAL A 34 -0.58 -7.46 7.16
C VAL A 34 0.63 -6.68 7.67
N ALA A 35 1.84 -7.14 7.38
CA ALA A 35 3.04 -6.42 7.74
C ALA A 35 4.22 -6.79 6.85
N HIS A 36 5.20 -5.89 6.79
CA HIS A 36 6.51 -6.22 6.26
C HIS A 36 7.60 -5.49 7.05
N ARG A 37 8.82 -6.04 6.99
CA ARG A 37 9.98 -5.47 7.68
C ARG A 37 11.25 -5.65 6.85
N HIS A 38 12.06 -4.61 6.78
CA HIS A 38 13.46 -4.72 6.36
C HIS A 38 14.35 -4.96 7.56
N THR A 39 15.42 -5.72 7.38
CA THR A 39 16.37 -6.03 8.46
C THR A 39 16.90 -4.74 9.11
N GLY A 40 16.89 -4.71 10.44
CA GLY A 40 17.28 -3.54 11.23
C GLY A 40 16.28 -2.37 11.26
N ARG A 41 15.09 -2.51 10.63
CA ARG A 41 14.05 -1.46 10.64
C ARG A 41 12.81 -1.90 11.44
N PRO A 42 12.03 -0.94 11.96
CA PRO A 42 10.69 -1.23 12.48
C PRO A 42 9.80 -1.86 11.41
N GLU A 43 8.83 -2.65 11.85
CA GLU A 43 7.82 -3.24 10.96
C GLU A 43 6.79 -2.19 10.55
N ILE A 44 6.42 -2.23 9.27
CA ILE A 44 5.32 -1.47 8.71
C ILE A 44 4.09 -2.38 8.69
N ARG A 45 2.95 -1.87 9.17
CA ARG A 45 1.70 -2.63 9.27
C ARG A 45 0.61 -2.06 8.38
N TYR A 46 -0.28 -2.93 7.92
CA TYR A 46 -1.40 -2.60 7.05
C TYR A 46 -2.73 -3.00 7.68
N ARG A 47 -3.73 -2.14 7.55
CA ARG A 47 -5.13 -2.47 7.82
C ARG A 47 -5.94 -2.38 6.55
N TYR A 48 -7.06 -3.11 6.54
CA TYR A 48 -7.84 -3.34 5.34
C TYR A 48 -9.33 -3.12 5.61
N ASP A 49 -10.04 -2.64 4.60
CA ASP A 49 -11.50 -2.66 4.58
C ASP A 49 -12.06 -4.06 4.24
N SER A 50 -13.39 -4.17 4.18
CA SER A 50 -14.10 -5.40 3.80
C SER A 50 -13.81 -5.83 2.36
N ASP A 51 -13.54 -4.87 1.47
CA ASP A 51 -13.23 -5.11 0.06
C ASP A 51 -11.76 -5.55 -0.14
N GLY A 52 -10.96 -5.49 0.93
CA GLY A 52 -9.54 -5.85 0.90
C GLY A 52 -8.63 -4.77 0.36
N ARG A 53 -9.06 -3.51 0.35
CA ARG A 53 -8.21 -2.35 0.08
C ARG A 53 -7.52 -1.91 1.37
N VAL A 54 -6.31 -1.37 1.26
CA VAL A 54 -5.53 -0.90 2.41
C VAL A 54 -6.09 0.42 2.90
N THR A 55 -6.58 0.50 4.14
CA THR A 55 -7.12 1.73 4.73
C THR A 55 -6.13 2.46 5.63
N GLU A 56 -5.15 1.74 6.20
CA GLU A 56 -4.10 2.34 7.02
C GLU A 56 -2.75 1.67 6.73
N GLN A 57 -1.69 2.49 6.68
CA GLN A 57 -0.30 2.07 6.71
C GLN A 57 0.39 2.72 7.91
N LEU A 58 0.75 1.91 8.91
CA LEU A 58 1.43 2.36 10.11
C LEU A 58 2.95 2.23 9.94
N ASN A 59 3.65 3.35 10.00
CA ASN A 59 5.10 3.43 9.75
C ASN A 59 5.82 4.03 10.97
N PRO A 60 6.36 3.21 11.89
CA PRO A 60 6.97 3.73 13.12
C PRO A 60 8.21 4.62 12.91
N ALA A 61 8.88 4.51 11.76
CA ALA A 61 10.08 5.27 11.43
C ALA A 61 9.81 6.44 10.46
N GLY A 62 8.55 6.81 10.21
CA GLY A 62 8.19 7.84 9.25
C GLY A 62 6.73 8.26 9.36
N LEU A 63 6.19 8.80 8.27
CA LEU A 63 4.78 9.17 8.20
C LEU A 63 3.90 7.93 8.12
N SER A 64 2.87 7.85 8.96
CA SER A 64 1.79 6.88 8.75
C SER A 64 0.76 7.49 7.78
N TYR A 65 -0.01 6.63 7.10
CA TYR A 65 -0.96 7.06 6.07
C TYR A 65 -2.32 6.42 6.28
N THR A 66 -3.37 7.18 6.04
CA THR A 66 -4.75 6.68 5.91
C THR A 66 -5.24 6.88 4.48
N TYR A 67 -6.10 5.98 4.02
CA TYR A 67 -6.64 5.95 2.66
C TYR A 67 -8.16 5.89 2.70
N GLN A 68 -8.80 6.83 2.02
CA GLN A 68 -10.24 6.83 1.78
C GLN A 68 -10.48 6.62 0.30
N TYR A 69 -11.30 5.62 -0.03
CA TYR A 69 -11.59 5.22 -1.40
C TYR A 69 -12.98 5.68 -1.80
N GLU A 70 -13.04 6.41 -2.90
CA GLU A 70 -14.27 6.84 -3.56
C GLU A 70 -14.31 6.30 -4.99
N LYS A 71 -15.46 6.44 -5.65
CA LYS A 71 -15.68 5.90 -7.00
C LYS A 71 -14.62 6.37 -7.98
N ASP A 72 -14.28 7.64 -7.96
CA ASP A 72 -13.38 8.28 -8.93
C ASP A 72 -12.11 8.85 -8.29
N HIS A 73 -11.91 8.72 -6.98
CA HIS A 73 -10.69 9.21 -6.35
C HIS A 73 -10.27 8.45 -5.09
N ILE A 74 -9.04 8.69 -4.65
CA ILE A 74 -8.50 8.20 -3.38
C ILE A 74 -7.95 9.41 -2.63
N THR A 75 -8.42 9.63 -1.40
CA THR A 75 -7.83 10.60 -0.49
C THR A 75 -6.79 9.92 0.39
N ILE A 76 -5.59 10.48 0.43
CA ILE A 76 -4.48 10.03 1.27
C ILE A 76 -4.19 11.11 2.30
N THR A 77 -4.19 10.76 3.57
CA THR A 77 -3.83 11.67 4.66
C THR A 77 -2.65 11.10 5.42
N ASP A 78 -1.56 11.86 5.50
CA ASP A 78 -0.40 11.46 6.31
C ASP A 78 -0.60 11.81 7.79
N SER A 79 0.29 11.32 8.66
CA SER A 79 0.23 11.56 10.10
C SER A 79 0.55 13.00 10.54
N LEU A 80 0.77 13.92 9.59
CA LEU A 80 0.85 15.37 9.82
C LEU A 80 -0.39 16.09 9.26
N ASP A 81 -1.46 15.34 9.00
CA ASP A 81 -2.75 15.81 8.47
C ASP A 81 -2.66 16.45 7.08
N ARG A 82 -1.59 16.18 6.31
CA ARG A 82 -1.47 16.66 4.94
C ARG A 82 -2.25 15.74 4.01
N ARG A 83 -3.03 16.35 3.12
CA ARG A 83 -3.92 15.64 2.19
C ARG A 83 -3.38 15.64 0.75
N GLU A 84 -3.39 14.45 0.14
CA GLU A 84 -3.24 14.23 -1.29
C GLU A 84 -4.53 13.58 -1.84
N VAL A 85 -4.99 14.01 -3.01
CA VAL A 85 -6.12 13.40 -3.72
C VAL A 85 -5.62 12.86 -5.06
N LEU A 86 -5.80 11.56 -5.26
CA LEU A 86 -5.53 10.87 -6.51
C LEU A 86 -6.85 10.68 -7.26
N HIS A 87 -7.05 11.41 -8.34
CA HIS A 87 -8.19 11.19 -9.24
C HIS A 87 -7.91 9.98 -10.12
N THR A 88 -8.92 9.15 -10.32
CA THR A 88 -8.81 7.84 -10.93
C THR A 88 -9.88 7.61 -12.00
N GLN A 89 -9.54 6.81 -13.00
CA GLN A 89 -10.48 6.35 -14.03
C GLN A 89 -10.35 4.85 -14.21
N GLY A 90 -11.42 4.22 -14.70
CA GLY A 90 -11.54 2.78 -14.83
C GLY A 90 -12.07 2.14 -13.55
N GLU A 91 -12.36 0.85 -13.64
CA GLU A 91 -13.02 0.07 -12.59
C GLU A 91 -12.23 -1.21 -12.30
N GLY A 92 -12.41 -1.75 -11.08
CA GLY A 92 -11.76 -2.99 -10.65
C GLY A 92 -10.24 -2.94 -10.78
N GLY A 93 -9.64 -4.02 -11.30
CA GLY A 93 -8.19 -4.15 -11.48
C GLY A 93 -7.57 -3.25 -12.57
N LEU A 94 -8.38 -2.45 -13.28
CA LEU A 94 -7.93 -1.55 -14.35
C LEU A 94 -8.02 -0.07 -13.97
N LYS A 95 -8.21 0.24 -12.68
CA LYS A 95 -8.23 1.62 -12.19
C LYS A 95 -6.83 2.25 -12.25
N ARG A 96 -6.71 3.42 -12.87
CA ARG A 96 -5.46 4.20 -12.99
C ARG A 96 -5.60 5.61 -12.43
N VAL A 97 -4.50 6.19 -11.97
CA VAL A 97 -4.43 7.60 -11.55
C VAL A 97 -4.31 8.51 -12.79
N VAL A 98 -5.16 9.52 -12.89
CA VAL A 98 -5.19 10.49 -14.00
C VAL A 98 -4.84 11.91 -13.60
N LYS A 99 -5.00 12.26 -12.31
CA LYS A 99 -4.60 13.56 -11.76
C LYS A 99 -4.22 13.42 -10.29
N LYS A 100 -3.28 14.23 -9.83
CA LYS A 100 -2.87 14.32 -8.42
C LYS A 100 -3.02 15.74 -7.92
N GLU A 101 -3.63 15.91 -6.76
CA GLU A 101 -3.77 17.20 -6.07
C GLU A 101 -3.12 17.07 -4.69
N HIS A 102 -2.25 18.01 -4.33
CA HIS A 102 -1.64 18.07 -3.01
C HIS A 102 -2.05 19.37 -2.34
N ALA A 103 -2.43 19.33 -1.07
CA ALA A 103 -2.79 20.51 -0.29
C ALA A 103 -1.62 21.52 -0.08
N GLY A 104 -0.43 21.29 -0.66
CA GLY A 104 0.75 22.15 -0.46
C GLY A 104 1.60 22.48 -1.69
N ARG A 105 1.31 21.97 -2.89
CA ARG A 105 1.94 22.44 -4.15
C ARG A 105 1.27 21.81 -5.37
N GLN A 106 0.70 22.63 -6.23
CA GLN A 106 0.32 22.22 -7.59
C GLN A 106 1.61 21.83 -8.33
N ARG A 107 1.75 20.56 -8.70
CA ARG A 107 2.64 20.18 -9.81
C ARG A 107 1.75 19.70 -10.94
N HIS A 108 1.55 20.59 -11.91
CA HIS A 108 1.09 20.22 -13.23
C HIS A 108 2.06 19.18 -13.79
N ALA A 109 1.57 18.00 -14.12
CA ALA A 109 2.27 17.12 -15.04
C ALA A 109 1.79 17.54 -16.45
N GLU A 110 2.63 18.29 -17.16
CA GLU A 110 2.50 18.42 -18.60
C GLU A 110 2.81 17.07 -19.23
N SER A 111 1.94 16.61 -20.13
CA SER A 111 2.32 15.56 -21.07
C SER A 111 3.03 16.20 -22.25
N VAL A 112 4.19 15.66 -22.61
CA VAL A 112 4.74 15.74 -23.97
C VAL A 112 4.97 14.31 -24.42
#